data_AF-A0A941ULZ3-F1
#
_entry.id   AF-A0A941ULZ3-F1
#
_cell.length_a   1.000
_cell.length_b   1.000
_cell.length_c   1.000
_cell.angle_alpha   90.00
_cell.angle_beta   90.00
_cell.angle_gamma   90.00
#
_symmetry.space_group_name_H-M   'P 1'
#
loop_
_entity.id
_entity.type
_entity.pdbx_description
1 polymer ?
#
loop_
_entity_poly.entity_id
_entity_poly.type
_entity_poly.pdbx_seq_one_letter_code
_entity_poly.pdbx_strand_id
1 'polypeptide(L)'
;DLKANQGFQDLRTQLEGTENRITVARNRFIKATQDYNVLVRQFPVNLTAMVFGYKERAQFTVENEAAVQKAPTVDFGAPKK
;
A
#
# COMPACT_ATOMS: atom_id res chain seq x y z
N ASP A 1 30.67 -15.54 -11.97
CA ASP A 1 30.33 -15.05 -10.62
C ASP A 1 30.08 -13.54 -10.49
N LEU A 2 30.98 -12.64 -10.93
CA LEU A 2 30.80 -11.19 -10.74
C LEU A 2 29.51 -10.59 -11.36
N LYS A 3 29.07 -11.09 -12.52
CA LYS A 3 27.81 -10.63 -13.17
C LYS A 3 26.55 -11.03 -12.42
N ALA A 4 26.55 -12.20 -11.76
CA ALA A 4 25.41 -12.63 -10.95
C ALA A 4 25.28 -11.72 -9.73
N ASN A 5 26.37 -11.47 -9.01
CA ASN A 5 26.38 -10.57 -7.85
C ASN A 5 25.86 -9.17 -8.17
N GLN A 6 26.23 -8.59 -9.32
CA GLN A 6 25.73 -7.27 -9.72
C GLN A 6 24.22 -7.29 -9.96
N GLY A 7 23.70 -8.28 -10.68
CA GLY A 7 22.25 -8.41 -10.94
C GLY A 7 21.42 -8.63 -9.68
N PHE A 8 21.94 -9.38 -8.70
CA PHE A 8 21.29 -9.56 -7.39
C PHE A 8 21.25 -8.27 -6.57
N GLN A 9 22.31 -7.46 -6.62
CA GLN A 9 22.35 -6.16 -5.95
C GLN A 9 21.35 -5.18 -6.58
N ASP A 10 21.32 -5.10 -7.90
CA ASP A 10 20.40 -4.22 -8.63
C ASP A 10 18.93 -4.60 -8.36
N LEU A 11 18.61 -5.91 -8.34
CA LEU A 11 17.26 -6.38 -8.01
C LEU A 11 16.87 -6.06 -6.57
N ARG A 12 17.81 -6.20 -5.61
CA ARG A 12 17.56 -5.82 -4.22
C ARG A 12 17.24 -4.33 -4.09
N THR A 13 17.98 -3.47 -4.78
CA THR A 13 17.72 -2.03 -4.80
C THR A 13 16.35 -1.70 -5.43
N GLN A 14 15.96 -2.41 -6.50
CA GLN A 14 14.65 -2.23 -7.14
C GLN A 14 13.50 -2.70 -6.24
N LEU A 15 13.67 -3.82 -5.53
CA LEU A 15 12.68 -4.33 -4.60
C LEU A 15 12.48 -3.35 -3.44
N GLU A 16 13.56 -2.84 -2.85
CA GLU A 16 13.49 -1.81 -1.81
C GLU A 16 12.79 -0.54 -2.31
N GLY A 17 13.13 -0.10 -3.53
CA GLY A 17 12.47 1.03 -4.18
C GLY A 17 10.97 0.80 -4.44
N THR A 18 10.59 -0.43 -4.78
CA THR A 18 9.20 -0.81 -5.00
C THR A 18 8.42 -0.88 -3.70
N GLU A 19 9.00 -1.45 -2.65
CA GLU A 19 8.41 -1.54 -1.31
C GLU A 19 8.15 -0.14 -0.72
N ASN A 20 9.12 0.77 -0.87
CA ASN A 20 8.94 2.16 -0.45
C ASN A 20 7.79 2.85 -1.20
N ARG A 21 7.66 2.62 -2.51
CA ARG A 21 6.55 3.18 -3.31
C ARG A 21 5.20 2.61 -2.90
N ILE A 22 5.12 1.29 -2.67
CA ILE A 22 3.90 0.63 -2.20
C ILE A 22 3.48 1.19 -0.85
N THR A 23 4.42 1.35 0.09
CA THR A 23 4.18 1.91 1.41
C THR A 23 3.62 3.34 1.32
N VAL A 24 4.24 4.20 0.51
CA VAL A 24 3.76 5.58 0.31
C VAL A 24 2.37 5.61 -0.33
N ALA A 25 2.13 4.80 -1.37
CA ALA A 25 0.84 4.74 -2.05
C ALA A 25 -0.27 4.28 -1.10
N ARG A 26 0.01 3.26 -0.27
CA ARG A 26 -0.91 2.78 0.76
C ARG A 26 -1.27 3.87 1.76
N ASN A 27 -0.27 4.55 2.31
CA ASN A 27 -0.51 5.63 3.29
C ASN A 27 -1.33 6.77 2.68
N ARG A 28 -1.08 7.13 1.42
CA ARG A 28 -1.88 8.12 0.69
C ARG A 28 -3.33 7.66 0.52
N PHE A 29 -3.57 6.40 0.18
CA PHE A 29 -4.92 5.85 0.04
C PHE A 29 -5.70 5.87 1.36
N ILE A 30 -5.06 5.42 2.44
CA ILE A 30 -5.64 5.44 3.80
C ILE A 30 -6.01 6.87 4.19
N LYS A 31 -5.08 7.81 4.02
CA LYS A 31 -5.31 9.22 4.36
C LYS A 31 -6.44 9.84 3.54
N ALA A 32 -6.45 9.64 2.23
CA ALA A 32 -7.51 10.18 1.36
C ALA A 32 -8.90 9.63 1.73
N THR A 33 -8.97 8.34 2.08
CA THR A 33 -10.22 7.71 2.52
C THR A 33 -10.68 8.26 3.87
N GLN A 34 -9.74 8.46 4.79
CA GLN A 34 -10.01 9.08 6.10
C GLN A 34 -10.52 10.52 5.94
N ASP A 35 -9.82 11.34 5.16
CA ASP A 35 -10.19 12.73 4.90
C ASP A 35 -11.59 12.82 4.26
N TYR A 36 -11.89 11.95 3.30
CA TYR A 36 -13.23 11.85 2.70
C TYR A 36 -14.31 11.48 3.73
N ASN A 37 -14.07 10.47 4.56
CA ASN A 37 -15.03 10.03 5.58
C ASN A 37 -15.26 11.11 6.65
N VAL A 38 -14.21 11.84 7.04
CA VAL A 38 -14.33 13.00 7.93
C VAL A 38 -15.16 14.08 7.28
N LEU A 39 -14.88 14.42 6.02
CA LEU A 39 -15.58 15.46 5.28
C LEU A 39 -17.08 15.15 5.11
N VAL A 40 -17.43 13.91 4.73
CA VAL A 40 -18.83 13.47 4.56
C VAL A 40 -19.61 13.51 5.88
N ARG A 41 -18.94 13.41 7.03
CA ARG A 41 -19.56 13.51 8.36
C ARG A 41 -19.66 14.94 8.90
N GLN A 42 -18.90 15.89 8.36
CA GLN A 42 -18.89 17.28 8.85
C GLN A 42 -20.11 18.07 8.36
N PHE A 43 -20.67 18.90 9.25
CA PHE A 43 -21.68 19.88 8.86
C PHE A 43 -21.01 21.03 8.09
N PRO A 44 -21.59 21.55 6.99
CA PRO A 44 -22.89 21.20 6.39
C PRO A 44 -22.81 20.10 5.31
N VAL A 45 -21.62 19.56 5.02
CA VAL A 45 -21.39 18.60 3.93
C VAL A 45 -22.17 17.30 4.13
N ASN A 46 -22.42 16.88 5.37
CA ASN A 46 -23.25 15.72 5.67
C ASN A 46 -24.69 15.85 5.13
N LEU A 47 -25.25 17.07 5.08
CA LEU A 47 -26.59 17.32 4.55
C LEU A 47 -26.61 17.16 3.04
N THR A 48 -25.64 17.75 2.33
CA THR A 48 -25.53 17.58 0.88
C THR A 48 -25.18 16.14 0.53
N ALA A 49 -24.33 15.49 1.33
CA ALA A 49 -24.02 14.07 1.19
C ALA A 49 -25.27 13.18 1.34
N MET A 50 -26.15 13.45 2.30
CA MET A 50 -27.43 12.73 2.43
C MET A 50 -28.36 12.98 1.23
N VAL A 51 -28.46 14.23 0.76
CA VAL A 51 -29.31 14.59 -0.40
C VAL A 51 -28.82 13.92 -1.70
N PHE A 52 -27.51 13.84 -1.91
CA PHE A 52 -26.91 13.22 -3.10
C PHE A 52 -26.55 11.74 -2.91
N GLY A 53 -26.80 11.16 -1.73
CA GLY A 53 -26.54 9.74 -1.44
C GLY A 53 -25.06 9.36 -1.28
N TYR A 54 -24.17 10.32 -1.01
CA TYR A 54 -22.76 10.04 -0.74
C TYR A 54 -22.59 9.38 0.62
N LYS A 55 -22.18 8.11 0.60
CA LYS A 55 -21.84 7.33 1.80
C LYS A 55 -20.35 7.32 2.05
N GLU A 56 -19.99 6.98 3.28
CA GLU A 56 -18.61 6.72 3.68
C GLU A 56 -18.01 5.59 2.84
N ARG A 57 -16.72 5.72 2.56
CA ARG A 57 -15.95 4.68 1.87
C ARG A 57 -15.36 3.75 2.90
N ALA A 58 -15.35 2.45 2.58
CA ALA A 58 -14.68 1.46 3.40
C ALA A 58 -13.21 1.86 3.57
N GLN A 59 -12.80 2.11 4.82
CA GLN A 59 -11.41 2.38 5.15
C GLN A 59 -10.61 1.12 4.81
N PHE A 60 -9.43 1.30 4.20
CA PHE A 60 -8.46 0.21 4.15
C PHE A 60 -7.95 -0.04 5.56
N THR A 61 -8.65 -0.88 6.32
CA THR A 61 -8.18 -1.34 7.62
C THR A 61 -7.22 -2.48 7.37
N VAL A 62 -5.94 -2.26 7.67
CA VAL A 62 -4.98 -3.36 7.72
C VAL A 62 -5.30 -4.15 8.98
N GLU A 63 -6.26 -5.08 8.91
CA GLU A 63 -6.68 -5.93 10.04
C GLU A 63 -5.50 -6.67 10.66
N ASN A 64 -4.39 -6.77 9.92
CA ASN A 64 -3.16 -7.41 10.36
C ASN A 64 -1.93 -6.71 9.75
N GLU A 65 -1.49 -5.60 10.33
CA GLU A 65 -0.24 -4.92 9.92
C GLU A 65 0.95 -5.89 9.89
N ALA A 66 0.97 -6.91 10.76
CA ALA A 66 2.01 -7.92 10.81
C ALA A 66 2.02 -8.86 9.59
N ALA A 67 0.86 -9.16 9.00
CA ALA A 67 0.79 -9.95 7.76
C ALA A 67 1.33 -9.18 6.55
N VAL A 68 1.27 -7.85 6.59
CA VAL A 68 1.68 -6.96 5.51
C VAL A 68 3.16 -6.57 5.60
N GLN A 69 3.76 -6.61 6.79
CA GLN A 69 5.22 -6.51 6.96
C GLN A 69 5.98 -7.76 6.49
N LYS A 70 5.27 -8.83 6.10
CA LYS A 70 5.90 -10.04 5.58
C LYS A 70 6.45 -9.75 4.19
N ALA A 71 7.75 -9.46 4.13
CA ALA A 71 8.45 -9.24 2.88
C ALA A 71 8.17 -10.39 1.89
N PRO A 72 7.94 -10.10 0.60
CA PRO A 72 7.68 -11.12 -0.39
C PRO A 72 8.86 -12.09 -0.46
N THR A 73 8.57 -13.40 -0.44
CA THR A 73 9.60 -14.42 -0.54
C THR A 73 10.12 -14.45 -1.97
N VAL A 74 11.38 -14.05 -2.17
CA VAL A 74 12.05 -14.10 -3.47
C VAL A 74 12.85 -15.39 -3.55
N ASP A 75 12.35 -16.35 -4.33
CA ASP A 75 13.06 -17.60 -4.62
C ASP A 75 13.87 -17.44 -5.90
N PHE A 76 15.17 -17.75 -5.80
CA PHE A 76 16.12 -17.64 -6.91
C PHE A 76 16.58 -18.99 -7.45
N GLY A 77 15.96 -20.10 -7.05
CA GLY A 77 16.16 -21.43 -7.64
C GLY A 77 17.62 -21.83 -7.81
N ALA A 78 18.20 -22.53 -6.83
CA ALA A 78 19.50 -23.17 -7.03
C ALA A 78 19.43 -24.12 -8.25
N PRO A 79 20.41 -24.10 -9.17
CA PRO A 79 20.43 -25.03 -10.29
C PRO A 79 20.48 -26.45 -9.72
N LYS A 80 19.42 -27.23 -9.94
CA LYS A 80 19.45 -28.68 -9.69
C LYS A 80 20.54 -29.25 -10.60
N LYS A 81 21.54 -29.87 -9.95
CA LYS A 81 22.61 -30.64 -10.61
C LYS A 81 22.05 -31.64 -11.60
#